data_AF-A0A844ZA81-F1
#
_entry.id   AF-A0A844ZA81-F1
#
_cell.length_a   1.000
_cell.length_b   1.000
_cell.length_c   1.000
_cell.angle_alpha   90.00
_cell.angle_beta   90.00
_cell.angle_gamma   90.00
#
_symmetry.space_group_name_H-M   'P 1'
#
loop_
_entity.id
_entity.type
_entity.pdbx_description
1 polymer ?
#
loop_
_entity_poly.entity_id
_entity_poly.type
_entity_poly.pdbx_seq_one_letter_code
_entity_poly.pdbx_strand_id
1 'polypeptide(L)'
;MSLIQRLNPAGGIADFWQEFRKPTPYRWPILAVSVSMTAGLMFLIIREDVVGPPVPPDVTYITSFAADRTDEEIIATNLIYQAHKEKRDAMIAAREERKKEIYRALARASGMNPREIEKKAAEQMAREDAEAARLRAVALGQIEADEAAAADTPGETAPSGGTAEQNPAQ
;
A
#
# COMPACT_ATOMS: atom_id res chain seq x y z
N MET A 1 -32.75 8.99 -37.17
CA MET A 1 -32.95 10.07 -38.17
C MET A 1 -32.01 11.21 -37.84
N SER A 2 -31.25 11.67 -38.84
CA SER A 2 -30.05 12.52 -38.69
C SER A 2 -30.37 13.95 -38.25
N LEU A 3 -30.06 14.29 -36.99
CA LEU A 3 -30.09 15.68 -36.48
C LEU A 3 -29.12 16.59 -37.25
N ILE A 4 -28.06 16.01 -37.79
CA ILE A 4 -26.97 16.68 -38.52
C ILE A 4 -27.40 17.09 -39.93
N GLN A 5 -28.40 16.44 -40.54
CA GLN A 5 -28.97 16.89 -41.81
C GLN A 5 -29.97 18.04 -41.66
N ARG A 6 -30.56 18.23 -40.47
CA ARG A 6 -31.51 19.34 -40.20
C ARG A 6 -30.79 20.60 -39.70
N LEU A 7 -29.69 20.43 -39.00
CA LEU A 7 -28.79 21.51 -38.61
C LEU A 7 -27.79 21.73 -39.74
N ASN A 8 -27.99 22.74 -40.57
CA ASN A 8 -27.01 23.15 -41.57
C ASN A 8 -25.98 24.10 -40.92
N PRO A 9 -24.82 23.61 -40.45
CA PRO A 9 -23.86 24.43 -39.70
C PRO A 9 -23.30 25.56 -40.55
N ALA A 10 -23.14 25.34 -41.86
CA ALA A 10 -22.64 26.35 -42.78
C ALA A 10 -23.62 27.53 -42.94
N GLY A 11 -24.93 27.24 -42.98
CA GLY A 11 -25.98 28.26 -43.03
C GLY A 11 -26.04 29.10 -41.75
N GLY A 12 -25.99 28.45 -40.58
CA GLY A 12 -26.02 29.15 -39.30
C GLY A 12 -24.83 30.09 -39.07
N ILE A 13 -23.63 29.69 -39.53
CA ILE A 13 -22.44 30.56 -39.48
C ILE A 13 -22.58 31.76 -40.42
N ALA A 14 -23.13 31.56 -41.62
CA ALA A 14 -23.36 32.64 -42.58
C ALA A 14 -24.40 33.65 -42.08
N ASP A 15 -25.51 33.17 -41.50
CA ASP A 15 -26.55 34.02 -40.91
C ASP A 15 -26.02 34.83 -39.71
N PHE A 16 -25.23 34.20 -38.84
CA PHE A 16 -24.54 34.88 -37.74
C PHE A 16 -23.58 35.97 -38.26
N TRP A 17 -22.81 35.68 -39.30
CA TRP A 17 -21.86 36.64 -39.89
C TRP A 17 -22.58 37.84 -40.52
N GLN A 18 -23.72 37.60 -41.17
CA GLN A 18 -24.55 38.65 -41.73
C GLN A 18 -25.12 39.57 -40.65
N GLU A 19 -25.62 39.01 -39.54
CA GLU A 19 -26.12 39.78 -38.39
C GLU A 19 -25.01 40.56 -37.69
N PHE A 20 -23.85 39.93 -37.49
CA PHE A 20 -22.70 40.54 -36.82
C PHE A 20 -22.13 41.75 -37.57
N ARG A 21 -22.22 41.74 -38.91
CA ARG A 21 -21.76 42.83 -39.78
C ARG A 21 -22.69 44.06 -39.75
N LYS A 22 -23.92 43.93 -39.26
CA LYS A 22 -24.86 45.06 -39.12
C LYS A 22 -24.32 46.11 -38.14
N PRO A 23 -24.45 47.42 -38.43
CA PRO A 23 -23.91 48.48 -37.58
C PRO A 23 -24.76 48.71 -36.34
N THR A 24 -24.65 47.82 -35.35
CA THR A 24 -25.24 48.00 -34.02
C THR A 24 -24.19 48.54 -33.03
N PRO A 25 -24.57 49.47 -32.12
CA PRO A 25 -23.61 50.13 -31.23
C PRO A 25 -23.01 49.21 -30.15
N TYR A 26 -23.73 48.16 -29.73
CA TYR A 26 -23.36 47.32 -28.58
C TYR A 26 -22.88 45.89 -28.92
N ARG A 27 -22.60 45.58 -30.19
CA ARG A 27 -22.16 44.23 -30.62
C ARG A 27 -20.89 43.73 -29.93
N TRP A 28 -19.87 44.57 -29.83
CA TRP A 28 -18.60 44.20 -29.21
C TRP A 28 -18.69 44.09 -27.69
N PRO A 29 -19.33 45.02 -26.96
CA PRO A 29 -19.54 44.88 -25.52
C PRO A 29 -20.33 43.63 -25.13
N ILE A 30 -21.45 43.35 -25.80
CA ILE A 30 -22.29 42.19 -25.46
C ILE A 30 -21.55 40.88 -25.76
N LEU A 31 -20.85 40.81 -26.90
CA LEU A 31 -20.04 39.64 -27.25
C LEU A 31 -18.87 39.46 -26.27
N ALA A 32 -18.19 40.55 -25.90
CA ALA A 32 -17.11 40.49 -24.94
C ALA A 32 -17.60 39.97 -23.58
N VAL A 33 -18.74 40.46 -23.08
CA VAL A 33 -19.31 40.01 -21.80
C VAL A 33 -19.70 38.53 -21.85
N SER A 34 -20.38 38.08 -22.91
CA SER A 34 -20.81 36.69 -23.02
C SER A 34 -19.62 35.74 -23.12
N VAL A 35 -18.64 36.05 -23.98
CA VAL A 35 -17.40 35.27 -24.11
C VAL A 35 -16.62 35.27 -22.80
N SER A 36 -16.52 36.41 -22.11
CA SER A 36 -15.81 36.50 -20.83
C SER A 36 -16.47 35.64 -19.75
N MET A 37 -17.81 35.60 -19.71
CA MET A 37 -18.54 34.77 -18.75
C MET A 37 -18.32 33.27 -19.00
N THR A 38 -18.39 32.84 -20.28
CA THR A 38 -18.13 31.44 -20.65
C THR A 38 -16.66 31.05 -20.46
N ALA A 39 -15.74 31.89 -20.93
CA ALA A 39 -14.30 31.64 -20.80
C ALA A 39 -13.84 31.68 -19.34
N GLY A 40 -14.41 32.55 -18.51
CA GLY A 40 -14.15 32.60 -17.08
C GLY A 40 -14.52 31.30 -16.37
N LEU A 41 -15.69 30.73 -16.69
CA LEU A 41 -16.10 29.43 -16.16
C LEU A 41 -15.15 28.31 -16.62
N MET A 42 -14.83 28.26 -17.92
CA MET A 42 -13.88 27.28 -18.46
C MET A 42 -12.48 27.42 -17.86
N PHE A 43 -12.02 28.65 -17.63
CA PHE A 43 -10.72 28.92 -17.01
C PHE A 43 -10.64 28.37 -15.58
N LEU A 44 -11.73 28.42 -14.81
CA LEU A 44 -11.75 27.81 -13.49
C LEU A 44 -11.69 26.28 -13.55
N ILE A 45 -12.35 25.67 -14.53
CA ILE A 45 -12.41 24.21 -14.70
C ILE A 45 -11.09 23.63 -15.22
N ILE A 46 -10.43 24.31 -16.16
CA ILE A 46 -9.20 23.82 -16.79
C ILE A 46 -7.99 23.85 -15.84
N ARG A 47 -8.07 24.60 -14.74
CA ARG A 47 -6.99 24.74 -13.75
C ARG A 47 -6.85 23.55 -12.79
N GLU A 48 -7.63 22.50 -12.99
CA GLU A 48 -7.46 21.27 -12.22
C GLU A 48 -6.15 20.58 -12.64
N ASP A 49 -5.11 20.75 -11.82
CA ASP A 49 -3.86 20.01 -11.96
C ASP A 49 -4.15 18.55 -11.64
N VAL A 50 -4.07 17.68 -12.65
CA VAL A 50 -4.04 16.24 -12.45
C VAL A 50 -2.75 15.94 -11.70
N VAL A 51 -2.85 15.70 -10.39
CA VAL A 51 -1.73 15.19 -9.60
C VAL A 51 -1.38 13.83 -10.18
N GLY A 52 -0.38 13.79 -11.06
CA GLY A 52 0.19 12.56 -11.57
C GLY A 52 0.64 11.67 -10.41
N PRO A 53 0.84 10.37 -10.64
CA PRO A 53 1.37 9.49 -9.62
C PRO A 53 2.64 10.12 -9.02
N PRO A 54 2.79 10.09 -7.68
CA PRO A 54 3.90 10.75 -7.00
C PRO A 54 5.23 10.26 -7.60
N VAL A 55 6.10 11.20 -7.95
CA VAL A 55 7.46 10.88 -8.41
C VAL A 55 8.12 10.04 -7.31
N PRO A 56 8.65 8.85 -7.61
CA PRO A 56 9.29 8.03 -6.59
C PRO A 56 10.43 8.83 -5.94
N PRO A 57 10.54 8.81 -4.60
CA PRO A 57 11.55 9.58 -3.90
C PRO A 57 12.96 9.07 -4.26
N ASP A 58 13.92 10.00 -4.29
CA ASP A 58 15.34 9.64 -4.43
C ASP A 58 15.80 8.87 -3.19
N VAL A 59 16.04 7.57 -3.34
CA VAL A 59 16.54 6.70 -2.26
C VAL A 59 18.06 6.65 -2.32
N THR A 60 18.73 7.31 -1.37
CA THR A 60 20.18 7.16 -1.16
C THR A 60 20.45 5.89 -0.37
N TYR A 61 20.95 4.85 -1.03
CA TYR A 61 21.41 3.63 -0.36
C TYR A 61 22.76 3.87 0.29
N ILE A 62 22.81 3.81 1.62
CA ILE A 62 24.06 3.83 2.38
C ILE A 62 24.48 2.37 2.63
N THR A 63 25.45 1.87 1.86
CA THR A 63 26.03 0.55 2.08
C THR A 63 27.05 0.62 3.22
N SER A 64 26.75 0.01 4.37
CA SER A 64 27.67 -0.09 5.50
C SER A 64 28.60 -1.30 5.43
N PHE A 65 28.40 -2.18 4.44
CA PHE A 65 29.27 -3.32 4.20
C PHE A 65 30.47 -2.88 3.37
N ALA A 66 31.65 -2.96 3.97
CA ALA A 66 32.93 -2.85 3.28
C ALA A 66 33.02 -3.95 2.20
N ALA A 67 32.93 -3.57 0.92
CA ALA A 67 32.92 -4.48 -0.23
C ALA A 67 34.29 -5.17 -0.46
N ASP A 68 35.32 -4.67 0.20
CA ASP A 68 36.71 -5.13 0.18
C ASP A 68 37.05 -6.11 1.31
N ARG A 69 36.11 -6.44 2.20
CA ARG A 69 36.36 -7.45 3.24
C ARG A 69 36.43 -8.84 2.65
N THR A 70 37.45 -9.58 3.08
CA THR A 70 37.66 -10.97 2.69
C THR A 70 36.74 -11.92 3.48
N ASP A 71 36.44 -13.08 2.90
CA ASP A 71 35.61 -14.11 3.56
C ASP A 71 36.21 -14.56 4.91
N GLU A 72 37.55 -14.61 5.03
CA GLU A 72 38.24 -14.96 6.27
C GLU A 72 38.00 -13.93 7.38
N GLU A 73 38.05 -12.64 7.04
CA GLU A 73 37.76 -11.55 7.98
C GLU A 73 36.29 -11.55 8.41
N ILE A 74 35.38 -11.93 7.51
CA ILE A 74 33.94 -12.09 7.83
C ILE A 74 33.76 -13.22 8.84
N ILE A 75 34.38 -14.38 8.62
CA ILE A 75 34.27 -15.53 9.52
C ILE A 75 34.86 -15.19 10.91
N ALA A 76 36.04 -14.58 10.95
CA ALA A 76 36.68 -14.16 12.20
C ALA A 76 35.80 -13.17 12.98
N THR A 77 35.24 -12.18 12.27
CA THR A 77 34.35 -11.18 12.85
C THR A 77 33.07 -11.82 13.38
N ASN A 78 32.47 -12.74 12.62
CA ASN A 78 31.28 -13.46 13.04
C ASN A 78 31.54 -14.29 14.29
N LEU A 79 32.67 -15.00 14.39
CA LEU A 79 33.01 -15.79 15.57
C LEU A 79 33.08 -14.91 16.83
N ILE A 80 33.69 -13.73 16.73
CA ILE A 80 33.76 -12.75 17.83
C ILE A 80 32.34 -12.29 18.23
N TYR A 81 31.50 -11.97 17.24
CA TYR A 81 30.13 -11.56 17.51
C TYR A 81 29.28 -12.67 18.11
N GLN A 82 29.47 -13.92 17.70
CA GLN A 82 28.79 -15.07 18.30
C GLN A 82 29.20 -15.25 19.76
N ALA A 83 30.50 -15.15 20.08
CA ALA A 83 30.96 -15.20 21.46
C ALA A 83 30.39 -14.05 22.31
N HIS A 84 30.25 -12.85 21.75
CA HIS A 84 29.61 -11.72 22.42
C HIS A 84 28.11 -11.94 22.62
N LYS A 85 27.43 -12.49 21.62
CA LYS A 85 26.02 -12.85 21.69
C LYS A 85 25.78 -13.89 22.78
N GLU A 86 26.54 -14.98 22.79
CA GLU A 86 26.44 -16.04 23.79
C GLU A 86 26.65 -15.52 25.21
N LYS A 87 27.65 -14.65 25.43
CA LYS A 87 27.87 -14.00 26.74
C LYS A 87 26.67 -13.16 27.16
N ARG A 88 26.07 -12.41 26.23
CA ARG A 88 24.89 -11.58 26.52
C ARG A 88 23.68 -12.44 26.84
N ASP A 89 23.46 -13.50 26.04
CA ASP A 89 22.34 -14.43 26.22
C ASP A 89 22.46 -15.16 27.55
N ALA A 90 23.66 -15.61 27.94
CA ALA A 90 23.92 -16.21 29.25
C ALA A 90 23.61 -15.23 30.41
N MET A 91 24.00 -13.96 30.28
CA MET A 91 23.72 -12.93 31.28
C MET A 91 22.21 -12.62 31.38
N ILE A 92 21.49 -12.65 30.26
CA ILE A 92 20.04 -12.46 30.22
C ILE A 92 19.34 -13.65 30.88
N ALA A 93 19.71 -14.88 30.51
CA ALA A 93 19.17 -16.10 31.10
C ALA A 93 19.35 -16.14 32.62
N ALA A 94 20.56 -15.82 33.11
CA ALA A 94 20.82 -15.74 34.54
C ALA A 94 19.96 -14.68 35.26
N ARG A 95 19.71 -13.53 34.61
CA ARG A 95 18.82 -12.49 35.15
C ARG A 95 17.36 -12.95 35.16
N GLU A 96 16.91 -13.66 34.14
CA GLU A 96 15.55 -14.20 34.07
C GLU A 96 15.30 -15.28 35.11
N GLU A 97 16.26 -16.18 35.33
CA GLU A 97 16.22 -17.16 36.42
C GLU A 97 16.11 -16.46 37.77
N ARG A 98 16.95 -15.45 38.02
CA ARG A 98 16.91 -14.66 39.25
C ARG A 98 15.58 -13.93 39.43
N LYS A 99 15.00 -13.38 38.36
CA LYS A 99 13.65 -12.79 38.40
C LYS A 99 12.62 -13.85 38.80
N LYS A 100 12.61 -15.02 38.16
CA LYS A 100 11.70 -16.13 38.48
C LYS A 100 11.84 -16.56 39.94
N GLU A 101 13.06 -16.65 40.46
CA GLU A 101 13.32 -16.96 41.87
C GLU A 101 12.74 -15.92 42.82
N ILE A 102 12.94 -14.63 42.53
CA ILE A 102 12.36 -13.53 43.31
C ILE A 102 10.84 -13.62 43.32
N TYR A 103 10.20 -13.83 42.16
CA TYR A 103 8.75 -13.98 42.09
C TYR A 103 8.24 -15.21 42.84
N ARG A 104 8.95 -16.34 42.74
CA ARG A 104 8.62 -17.55 43.53
C ARG A 104 8.76 -17.30 45.03
N ALA A 105 9.80 -16.58 45.46
CA ALA A 105 10.00 -16.23 46.86
C ALA A 105 8.91 -15.28 47.37
N LEU A 106 8.56 -14.26 46.58
CA LEU A 106 7.47 -13.33 46.90
C LEU A 106 6.14 -14.05 47.03
N ALA A 107 5.80 -14.93 46.07
CA ALA A 107 4.57 -15.71 46.13
C ALA A 107 4.49 -16.57 47.41
N ARG A 108 5.59 -17.24 47.79
CA ARG A 108 5.65 -18.00 49.07
C ARG A 108 5.45 -17.10 50.28
N ALA A 109 6.11 -15.94 50.31
CA ALA A 109 5.99 -14.98 51.42
C ALA A 109 4.58 -14.39 51.55
N SER A 110 3.88 -14.18 50.43
CA SER A 110 2.48 -13.75 50.38
C SER A 110 1.47 -14.88 50.62
N GLY A 111 1.93 -16.10 50.93
CA GLY A 111 1.05 -17.25 51.22
C GLY A 111 0.48 -17.95 49.99
N MET A 112 0.97 -17.65 48.78
CA MET A 112 0.52 -18.25 47.52
C MET A 112 1.49 -19.36 47.06
N ASN A 113 0.98 -20.48 46.54
CA ASN A 113 1.81 -21.61 46.10
C ASN A 113 2.34 -21.41 44.66
N PRO A 114 3.65 -21.16 44.43
CA PRO A 114 4.17 -20.85 43.10
C PRO A 114 4.00 -22.00 42.09
N ARG A 115 4.08 -23.25 42.56
CA ARG A 115 3.99 -24.43 41.69
C ARG A 115 2.59 -24.61 41.11
N GLU A 116 1.56 -24.27 41.89
CA GLU A 116 0.18 -24.33 41.43
C GLU A 116 -0.13 -23.22 40.43
N ILE A 117 0.44 -22.02 40.63
CA ILE A 117 0.32 -20.91 39.67
C ILE A 117 0.99 -21.28 38.34
N GLU A 118 2.22 -21.80 38.38
CA GLU A 118 2.95 -22.23 37.19
C GLU A 118 2.18 -23.33 36.43
N LYS A 119 1.59 -24.31 37.14
CA LYS A 119 0.78 -25.36 36.53
C LYS A 119 -0.48 -24.81 35.85
N LYS A 120 -1.24 -23.95 36.53
CA LYS A 120 -2.44 -23.31 35.96
C LYS A 120 -2.10 -22.43 34.76
N ALA A 121 -0.99 -21.69 34.83
CA ALA A 121 -0.51 -20.87 33.72
C ALA A 121 -0.11 -21.72 32.49
N ALA A 122 0.56 -22.85 32.70
CA ALA A 122 0.90 -23.78 31.62
C ALA A 122 -0.35 -24.40 30.98
N GLU A 123 -1.35 -24.78 31.78
CA GLU A 123 -2.63 -25.29 31.27
C GLU A 123 -3.42 -24.22 30.48
N GLN A 124 -3.39 -22.96 30.92
CA GLN A 124 -4.02 -21.85 30.20
C GLN A 124 -3.30 -21.57 28.88
N MET A 125 -1.97 -21.46 28.90
CA MET A 125 -1.17 -21.22 27.70
C MET A 125 -1.35 -22.34 26.66
N ALA A 126 -1.40 -23.60 27.10
CA ALA A 126 -1.67 -24.72 26.20
C ALA A 126 -3.07 -24.68 25.57
N ARG A 127 -4.08 -24.17 26.30
CA ARG A 127 -5.43 -23.96 25.75
C ARG A 127 -5.44 -22.81 24.75
N GLU A 128 -4.81 -21.70 25.09
CA GLU A 128 -4.69 -20.53 24.22
C GLU A 128 -3.94 -20.87 22.93
N ASP A 129 -2.84 -21.63 23.01
CA ASP A 129 -2.08 -22.09 21.85
C ASP A 129 -2.91 -23.04 20.97
N ALA A 130 -3.69 -23.94 21.58
CA ALA A 130 -4.59 -24.83 20.84
C ALA A 130 -5.73 -24.06 20.16
N GLU A 131 -6.28 -23.04 20.80
CA GLU A 131 -7.28 -22.15 20.21
C GLU A 131 -6.68 -21.30 19.08
N ALA A 132 -5.49 -20.74 19.27
CA ALA A 132 -4.78 -19.99 18.25
C ALA A 132 -4.44 -20.88 17.03
N ALA A 133 -4.02 -22.13 17.25
CA ALA A 133 -3.77 -23.09 16.18
C ALA A 133 -5.06 -23.42 15.40
N ARG A 134 -6.19 -23.60 16.09
CA ARG A 134 -7.51 -23.80 15.45
C ARG A 134 -7.93 -22.60 14.62
N LEU A 135 -7.78 -21.39 15.16
CA LEU A 135 -8.11 -20.15 14.44
C LEU A 135 -7.25 -19.98 13.19
N ARG A 136 -5.93 -20.26 13.28
CA ARG A 136 -5.02 -20.24 12.13
C ARG A 136 -5.44 -21.26 11.06
N ALA A 137 -5.81 -22.48 11.46
CA ALA A 137 -6.26 -23.51 10.54
C ALA A 137 -7.57 -23.13 9.83
N VAL A 138 -8.54 -22.55 10.54
CA VAL A 138 -9.78 -22.03 9.95
C VAL A 138 -9.49 -20.89 8.98
N ALA A 139 -8.62 -19.94 9.36
CA ALA A 139 -8.24 -18.83 8.48
C ALA A 139 -7.58 -19.32 7.18
N LEU A 140 -6.65 -20.30 7.26
CA LEU A 140 -6.04 -20.89 6.08
C LEU A 140 -7.07 -21.64 5.20
N GLY A 141 -7.97 -22.41 5.79
CA GLY A 141 -9.03 -23.09 5.02
C GLY A 141 -10.05 -22.13 4.38
N GLN A 142 -10.30 -20.97 4.98
CA GLN A 142 -11.12 -19.92 4.38
C GLN A 142 -10.42 -19.25 3.20
N ILE A 143 -9.10 -19.05 3.30
CA ILE A 143 -8.29 -18.52 2.18
C ILE A 143 -8.32 -19.50 1.00
N GLU A 144 -8.15 -20.80 1.26
CA GLU A 144 -8.23 -21.84 0.21
C GLU A 144 -9.63 -21.95 -0.43
N ALA A 145 -10.69 -21.77 0.36
CA ALA A 145 -12.07 -21.78 -0.16
C ALA A 145 -12.41 -20.53 -1.00
N ASP A 146 -11.90 -19.36 -0.61
CA ASP A 146 -12.05 -18.11 -1.37
C ASP A 146 -11.27 -18.17 -2.69
N GLU A 147 -10.07 -18.78 -2.67
CA GLU A 147 -9.27 -19.04 -3.87
C GLU A 147 -9.94 -20.06 -4.81
N ALA A 148 -10.58 -21.11 -4.28
CA ALA A 148 -11.34 -22.07 -5.06
C ALA A 148 -12.64 -21.47 -5.65
N ALA A 149 -13.33 -20.60 -4.92
CA ALA A 149 -14.52 -19.89 -5.40
C ALA A 149 -14.18 -18.88 -6.51
N ALA A 150 -13.00 -18.25 -6.43
CA ALA A 150 -12.47 -17.41 -7.50
C ALA A 150 -12.11 -18.22 -8.76
N ALA A 151 -11.73 -19.49 -8.60
CA ALA A 151 -11.39 -20.39 -9.71
C ALA A 151 -12.61 -21.04 -10.41
N ASP A 152 -13.75 -21.20 -9.72
CA ASP A 152 -14.96 -21.86 -10.25
C ASP A 152 -15.99 -20.88 -10.87
N THR A 153 -15.64 -19.60 -11.04
CA THR A 153 -16.48 -18.66 -11.80
C THR A 153 -16.20 -18.79 -13.31
N PRO A 154 -17.14 -19.28 -14.14
CA PRO A 154 -16.95 -19.34 -15.58
C PRO A 154 -17.14 -17.94 -16.18
N GLY A 155 -16.02 -17.35 -16.61
CA GLY A 155 -15.89 -16.25 -17.56
C GLY A 155 -17.04 -15.24 -17.70
N GLU A 156 -16.88 -14.06 -17.10
CA GLU A 156 -17.48 -12.83 -17.63
C GLU A 156 -16.38 -11.82 -17.98
N THR A 157 -16.00 -11.84 -19.27
CA THR A 157 -15.44 -10.76 -20.08
C THR A 157 -14.24 -9.94 -19.54
N ALA A 158 -13.05 -10.42 -19.88
CA ALA A 158 -12.01 -9.54 -20.41
C ALA A 158 -11.89 -9.79 -21.93
N PRO A 159 -12.04 -8.75 -22.78
CA PRO A 159 -11.33 -8.76 -24.05
C PRO A 159 -10.39 -7.55 -24.19
N SER A 160 -9.14 -7.91 -24.47
CA SER A 160 -8.12 -7.20 -25.26
C SER A 160 -7.42 -6.00 -24.60
N GLY A 161 -6.11 -5.82 -24.75
CA GLY A 161 -5.22 -6.37 -25.78
C GLY A 161 -3.80 -6.60 -25.25
N GLY A 162 -3.22 -7.70 -25.73
CA GLY A 162 -1.79 -7.90 -25.65
C GLY A 162 -1.05 -7.00 -26.63
N THR A 163 0.18 -6.65 -26.28
CA THR A 163 1.25 -6.57 -27.26
C THR A 163 2.46 -7.21 -26.60
N ALA A 164 2.77 -8.41 -27.07
CA ALA A 164 4.07 -9.01 -26.87
C ALA A 164 5.08 -8.16 -27.64
N GLU A 165 5.98 -7.47 -26.94
CA GLU A 165 7.18 -6.92 -27.56
C GLU A 165 8.38 -7.77 -27.14
N GLN A 166 9.01 -8.32 -28.17
CA GLN A 166 10.15 -9.22 -28.13
C GLN A 166 11.36 -8.48 -27.56
N ASN A 167 12.01 -9.04 -26.54
CA ASN A 167 13.34 -8.64 -26.09
C ASN A 167 14.40 -9.45 -26.85
N PRO A 168 15.23 -8.84 -27.73
CA PRO A 168 16.46 -9.47 -28.16
C PRO A 168 17.54 -9.25 -27.09
N ALA A 169 18.09 -10.37 -26.63
CA ALA A 169 19.30 -10.40 -25.82
C ALA A 169 20.47 -9.69 -26.53
N GLN A 170 21.14 -8.81 -25.80
CA GLN A 170 22.57 -8.53 -25.90
C GLN A 170 23.16 -8.49 -24.49
#